data_AF-A0A933S2P6-F1
#
_entry.id   AF-A0A933S2P6-F1
#
_cell.length_a   1.000
_cell.length_b   1.000
_cell.length_c   1.000
_cell.angle_alpha   90.00
_cell.angle_beta   90.00
_cell.angle_gamma   90.00
#
_symmetry.space_group_name_H-M   'P 1'
#
loop_
_entity.id
_entity.type
_entity.pdbx_description
1 polymer ?
#
loop_
_entity_poly.entity_id
_entity_poly.type
_entity_poly.pdbx_seq_one_letter_code
_entity_poly.pdbx_strand_id
1 'polypeptide(L)' 'MIKLAQRPASPWSSAILEAINRLQAMIQLDLDGKVLGANDNVLSVRRTKYC' A
#
# COMPACT_ATOMS: atom_id res chain seq x y z
N MET A 1 -21.05 4.77 28.98
CA MET A 1 -20.49 4.30 27.69
C MET A 1 -19.06 4.80 27.61
N ILE A 2 -18.09 3.94 27.95
CA ILE A 2 -16.67 4.30 27.96
C ILE A 2 -16.17 4.18 26.52
N LYS A 3 -15.73 5.28 25.94
CA LYS A 3 -15.18 5.31 24.57
C LYS A 3 -13.90 4.48 24.60
N LEU A 4 -13.93 3.28 24.02
CA LEU A 4 -12.75 2.43 23.83
C LEU A 4 -11.70 3.25 23.09
N ALA A 5 -10.65 3.68 23.79
CA ALA A 5 -9.54 4.41 23.23
C ALA A 5 -8.90 3.53 22.15
N GLN A 6 -9.09 3.89 20.89
CA GLN A 6 -8.45 3.21 19.77
C GLN A 6 -6.93 3.39 19.95
N ARG A 7 -6.24 2.29 20.27
CA ARG A 7 -4.80 2.28 20.49
C ARG A 7 -4.13 2.84 19.23
N PRO A 8 -3.31 3.90 19.33
CA PRO A 8 -2.67 4.46 18.14
C PRO A 8 -1.87 3.35 17.47
N ALA A 9 -2.14 3.14 16.17
CA ALA A 9 -1.42 2.15 15.39
C ALA A 9 0.09 2.44 15.50
N SER A 10 0.89 1.39 15.69
CA SER A 10 2.34 1.55 15.83
C SER A 10 2.91 2.29 14.61
N PRO A 11 3.71 3.36 14.78
CA PRO A 11 4.28 4.14 13.67
C PRO A 11 5.11 3.29 12.68
N TRP A 12 5.64 2.17 13.17
CA TRP A 12 6.41 1.22 12.37
C TRP A 12 5.57 0.55 11.28
N SER A 13 4.32 0.22 11.57
CA SER A 13 3.43 -0.49 10.63
C SER A 13 3.07 0.38 9.43
N SER A 14 2.80 1.68 9.66
CA SER A 14 2.56 2.63 8.58
C SER A 14 3.82 2.92 7.76
N ALA A 15 4.97 3.04 8.41
CA ALA A 15 6.24 3.30 7.72
C ALA A 15 6.63 2.15 6.76
N ILE A 16 6.43 0.89 7.19
CA ILE A 16 6.65 -0.27 6.32
C ILE A 16 5.68 -0.25 5.15
N LEU A 17 4.39 0.02 5.40
CA LEU A 17 3.39 0.04 4.35
C LEU A 17 3.69 1.13 3.31
N GLU A 18 4.11 2.32 3.74
CA GLU A 18 4.53 3.38 2.82
C GLU A 18 5.78 2.99 2.02
N ALA A 19 6.76 2.33 2.64
CA ALA A 19 7.96 1.87 1.95
C ALA A 19 7.62 0.85 0.85
N ILE A 20 6.74 -0.11 1.15
CA ILE A 20 6.24 -1.10 0.19
C ILE A 20 5.48 -0.40 -0.94
N ASN A 21 4.56 0.52 -0.59
CA ASN A 21 3.77 1.27 -1.56
C ASN A 21 4.64 2.09 -2.51
N ARG A 22 5.81 2.57 -2.05
CA ARG A 22 6.76 3.29 -2.90
C ARG A 22 7.58 2.37 -3.79
N LEU A 23 7.96 1.16 -3.36
CA LEU A 23 8.94 0.32 -4.07
C LEU A 23 8.33 -0.72 -5.00
N GLN A 24 7.10 -1.17 -4.73
CA GLN A 24 6.44 -2.23 -5.49
C GLN A 24 5.18 -1.72 -6.19
N ALA A 25 4.84 -2.35 -7.31
CA ALA A 25 3.55 -2.19 -7.95
C ALA A 25 2.50 -2.96 -7.13
N MET A 26 1.50 -2.25 -6.60
CA MET A 26 0.36 -2.85 -5.89
C MET A 26 -0.94 -2.45 -6.58
N ILE A 27 -1.80 -3.43 -6.81
CA ILE A 27 -3.17 -3.25 -7.26
C ILE A 27 -4.11 -3.79 -6.20
N GLN A 28 -5.21 -3.07 -6.00
CA GLN A 28 -6.32 -3.52 -5.18
C GLN A 28 -7.41 -4.07 -6.10
N LEU A 29 -7.85 -5.29 -5.80
CA LEU A 29 -8.88 -5.99 -6.54
C LEU A 29 -10.12 -6.16 -5.66
N ASP A 30 -11.29 -6.09 -6.28
CA ASP A 30 -12.54 -6.54 -5.68
C ASP A 30 -12.64 -8.07 -5.72
N LEU A 31 -13.59 -8.64 -4.99
CA LEU A 31 -13.84 -10.08 -4.94
C LEU A 31 -14.24 -10.66 -6.30
N ASP A 32 -14.90 -9.85 -7.13
CA ASP A 32 -15.23 -10.17 -8.53
C ASP A 32 -14.06 -9.93 -9.51
N GLY A 33 -12.87 -9.58 -9.01
CA GLY A 33 -11.66 -9.39 -9.81
C GLY A 33 -11.51 -8.02 -10.47
N LYS A 34 -12.38 -7.05 -10.17
CA LYS A 34 -12.29 -5.69 -10.71
C LYS A 34 -11.19 -4.89 -10.02
N VAL A 35 -10.40 -4.13 -10.79
CA VAL A 35 -9.41 -3.20 -10.22
C VAL A 35 -10.11 -2.04 -9.54
N LEU A 36 -9.93 -1.91 -8.23
CA LEU A 36 -10.43 -0.82 -7.39
C LEU A 36 -9.44 0.35 -7.34
N GLY A 37 -8.14 0.04 -7.40
CA GLY A 37 -7.09 1.04 -7.33
C GLY A 37 -5.72 0.45 -7.63
N ALA A 38 -4.78 1.31 -7.95
CA ALA A 38 -3.41 0.96 -8.28
C ALA A 38 -2.51 2.07 -7.75
N ASN A 39 -1.36 1.71 -7.19
CA ASN A 39 -0.37 2.73 -6.83
C ASN A 39 0.38 3.22 -8.06
N ASP A 40 1.07 4.36 -7.94
CA ASP A 40 1.73 5.04 -9.06
C ASP A 40 2.78 4.15 -9.76
N ASN A 41 3.29 3.12 -9.07
CA ASN A 41 4.26 2.18 -9.61
C ASN A 41 3.67 1.17 -10.60
N VAL A 42 2.35 0.97 -10.62
CA VAL A 42 1.69 0.01 -11.53
C VAL A 42 1.84 0.44 -12.98
N LEU A 43 1.72 1.74 -13.27
CA LEU A 43 1.94 2.29 -14.62
C LEU A 43 3.40 2.64 -14.86
N SER A 44 4.15 2.92 -13.79
CA SER A 44 5.54 3.35 -13.89
C SER A 44 6.55 2.21 -14.08
N VAL A 45 6.14 0.92 -14.01
CA VAL A 45 6.96 -0.32 -14.18
C VAL A 45 8.42 0.05 -14.24
N ARG A 46 9.00 0.31 -13.07
CA ARG A 46 10.31 0.94 -13.00
C ARG A 46 11.28 0.03 -13.72
N ARG A 47 11.66 0.43 -14.93
CA ARG A 47 12.82 -0.08 -15.64
C ARG A 47 14.05 0.48 -14.93
N THR A 48 14.31 0.02 -13.72
CA THR A 48 15.69 -0.27 -13.36
C THR A 48 15.99 -1.57 -14.13
N LYS A 49 16.45 -1.61 -15.39
CA LYS A 49 17.69 -1.00 -15.91
C LYS A 49 18.53 -0.43 -14.79
N TYR A 50 19.22 -1.29 -14.05
CA TYR A 50 20.67 -1.18 -13.99
C TYR A 50 21.27 -2.57 -13.76
N CYS A 51 22.46 -2.71 -14.33
CA CYS A 51 23.47 -3.76 -14.16
C CYS A 51 23.67 -4.19 -12.71
#